data_AF-A0A1H7G4K7-F1
#
_entry.id   AF-A0A1H7G4K7-F1
#
_cell.length_a   1.000
_cell.length_b   1.000
_cell.length_c   1.000
_cell.angle_alpha   90.00
_cell.angle_beta   90.00
_cell.angle_gamma   90.00
#
_symmetry.space_group_name_H-M   'P 1'
#
loop_
_entity.id
_entity.type
_entity.pdbx_description
1 polymer ?
#
loop_
_entity_poly.entity_id
_entity_poly.type
_entity_poly.pdbx_seq_one_letter_code
_entity_poly.pdbx_strand_id
1 'polypeptide(L)'
;MRILHLWLSVSVMRYPLILLLNMERMLLLRKVLWSVILFVGSIVISYAQTYRDSVLMLRQDKMAGFLKEPSTPLNEADTPYLHYYEPDSTYRIRASVELLHDEQPFRMPTSDGTSKAYVRYGKARFQLHGEPVELTLYRSADLFVSPIYRNHLFLPFTDMTNGSDTYGGGRYLDLSVADIRDGHILIDFNDAYNPYCAYSSGYRCPVPPKANNLSIAIPAGEKKYTGPMKQRPRPNVPPKPLTEAERNLIRSGDTTQLLRVIQDTVPDETRILKSLSEDIDPKDALLPLLAQRMYLAVTDSTHPGVGIAAPQVGINRNLIWVQRFDKAGEPLELYVNPKITWRSKLLRKGVEGCLSIPDTMGQVLRNYTIRLTYQDTDGEEHEEMVEGFTAVIFQHETDHLYGILFTDRLAEQAAGTYQLINGEVDLYLEKRLRRQ
;
A
#
# COMPACT_ATOMS: atom_id res chain seq x y z
N MET A 1 58.29 -93.93 -53.40
CA MET A 1 58.10 -93.69 -51.95
C MET A 1 58.52 -92.27 -51.65
N ARG A 2 57.61 -91.52 -51.01
CA ARG A 2 57.78 -90.22 -50.32
C ARG A 2 57.77 -88.91 -51.12
N ILE A 3 56.97 -88.04 -50.54
CA ILE A 3 56.56 -86.66 -50.81
C ILE A 3 57.17 -85.81 -49.68
N LEU A 4 57.62 -84.60 -49.99
CA LEU A 4 57.93 -83.44 -49.12
C LEU A 4 57.92 -82.24 -50.11
N HIS A 5 57.46 -81.00 -49.89
CA HIS A 5 57.14 -80.15 -48.75
C HIS A 5 56.33 -78.96 -49.33
N LEU A 6 55.36 -78.39 -48.61
CA LEU A 6 55.10 -76.93 -48.52
C LEU A 6 53.87 -76.68 -47.61
N TRP A 7 54.06 -76.01 -46.47
CA TRP A 7 52.98 -75.33 -45.74
C TRP A 7 53.53 -73.99 -45.25
N LEU A 8 52.98 -72.91 -45.79
CA LEU A 8 53.27 -71.53 -45.43
C LEU A 8 51.93 -70.84 -45.13
N SER A 9 51.93 -70.08 -44.02
CA SER A 9 51.12 -68.88 -43.74
C SER A 9 49.59 -68.96 -43.79
N VAL A 10 48.93 -69.00 -42.62
CA VAL A 10 47.76 -68.15 -42.29
C VAL A 10 47.71 -67.96 -40.76
N SER A 11 48.33 -66.90 -40.23
CA SER A 11 47.98 -66.29 -38.95
C SER A 11 48.70 -64.96 -38.85
N VAL A 12 48.08 -63.96 -38.20
CA VAL A 12 48.50 -62.55 -38.09
C VAL A 12 47.99 -61.65 -39.23
N MET A 13 46.70 -61.27 -39.18
CA MET A 13 46.19 -59.98 -39.70
C MET A 13 44.70 -59.80 -39.40
N ARG A 14 44.27 -59.76 -38.12
CA ARG A 14 42.87 -59.37 -37.78
C ARG A 14 42.68 -58.45 -36.55
N TYR A 15 43.73 -58.14 -35.79
CA TYR A 15 43.60 -57.34 -34.56
C TYR A 15 43.77 -55.80 -34.68
N PRO A 16 44.45 -55.18 -35.68
CA PRO A 16 44.63 -53.72 -35.67
C PRO A 16 43.41 -52.93 -36.17
N LEU A 17 42.50 -53.55 -36.93
CA LEU A 17 41.37 -52.85 -37.54
C LEU A 17 40.25 -52.50 -36.53
N ILE A 18 40.00 -53.37 -35.55
CA ILE A 18 38.90 -53.20 -34.57
C ILE A 18 39.21 -52.09 -33.55
N LEU A 19 40.49 -51.95 -33.14
CA LEU A 19 40.94 -50.88 -32.24
C LEU A 19 40.92 -49.50 -32.91
N LEU A 20 41.32 -49.40 -34.18
CA LEU A 20 41.24 -48.17 -34.97
C LEU A 20 39.78 -47.74 -35.22
N LEU A 21 38.90 -48.69 -35.58
CA LEU A 21 37.46 -48.44 -35.74
C LEU A 21 36.79 -47.96 -34.43
N ASN A 22 37.20 -48.50 -33.28
CA ASN A 22 36.68 -48.05 -31.99
C ASN A 22 37.22 -46.66 -31.59
N MET A 23 38.47 -46.34 -31.92
CA MET A 23 39.05 -45.04 -31.61
C MET A 23 38.42 -43.92 -32.47
N GLU A 24 38.21 -44.16 -33.76
CA GLU A 24 37.49 -43.22 -34.64
C GLU A 24 36.03 -43.03 -34.22
N ARG A 25 35.32 -44.11 -33.86
CA ARG A 25 33.95 -44.00 -33.31
C ARG A 25 33.90 -43.22 -32.01
N MET A 26 34.88 -43.38 -31.11
CA MET A 26 34.95 -42.66 -29.85
C MET A 26 35.30 -41.17 -30.04
N LEU A 27 36.17 -40.86 -31.02
CA LEU A 27 36.46 -39.49 -31.46
C LEU A 27 35.23 -38.84 -32.11
N LEU A 28 34.48 -39.58 -32.91
CA LEU A 28 33.23 -39.13 -33.55
C LEU A 28 32.15 -38.85 -32.48
N LEU A 29 31.96 -39.77 -31.53
CA LEU A 29 31.05 -39.61 -30.39
C LEU A 29 31.40 -38.40 -29.53
N ARG A 30 32.69 -38.17 -29.25
CA ARG A 30 33.16 -36.97 -28.55
C ARG A 30 32.87 -35.70 -29.35
N LYS A 31 33.15 -35.68 -30.65
CA LYS A 31 32.86 -34.52 -31.51
C LYS A 31 31.35 -34.23 -31.55
N VAL A 32 30.51 -35.25 -31.70
CA VAL A 32 29.05 -35.10 -31.66
C VAL A 32 28.58 -34.58 -30.30
N LEU A 33 29.11 -35.13 -29.19
CA LEU A 33 28.78 -34.67 -27.85
C LEU A 33 29.18 -33.20 -27.63
N TRP A 34 30.38 -32.79 -28.06
CA TRP A 34 30.83 -31.40 -27.99
C TRP A 34 29.99 -30.48 -28.88
N SER A 35 29.62 -30.90 -30.08
CA SER A 35 28.71 -30.14 -30.96
C SER A 35 27.33 -29.99 -30.37
N VAL A 36 26.79 -31.03 -29.72
CA VAL A 36 25.49 -30.97 -29.02
C VAL A 36 25.59 -30.05 -27.80
N ILE A 37 26.66 -30.13 -27.00
CA ILE A 37 26.88 -29.22 -25.86
C ILE A 37 27.01 -27.76 -26.33
N LEU A 38 27.75 -27.50 -27.40
CA LEU A 38 27.89 -26.16 -27.98
C LEU A 38 26.56 -25.64 -28.53
N PHE A 39 25.80 -26.48 -29.23
CA PHE A 39 24.49 -26.12 -29.77
C PHE A 39 23.46 -25.84 -28.66
N VAL A 40 23.34 -26.73 -27.68
CA VAL A 40 22.48 -26.52 -26.50
C VAL A 40 22.91 -25.28 -25.71
N GLY A 41 24.22 -25.09 -25.51
CA GLY A 41 24.77 -23.89 -24.88
C GLY A 41 24.40 -22.61 -25.63
N SER A 42 24.47 -22.61 -26.96
CA SER A 42 24.09 -21.45 -27.78
C SER A 42 22.61 -21.10 -27.68
N ILE A 43 21.72 -22.10 -27.59
CA ILE A 43 20.27 -21.89 -27.41
C ILE A 43 19.98 -21.30 -26.02
N VAL A 44 20.61 -21.82 -24.97
CA VAL A 44 20.45 -21.32 -23.59
C VAL A 44 20.94 -19.87 -23.48
N ILE A 45 22.08 -19.54 -24.09
CA ILE A 45 22.61 -18.16 -24.12
C ILE A 45 21.63 -17.22 -24.84
N SER A 46 21.10 -17.63 -26.00
CA SER A 46 20.14 -16.81 -26.75
C SER A 46 18.82 -16.59 -25.98
N TYR A 47 18.31 -17.61 -25.28
CA TYR A 47 17.12 -17.49 -24.43
C TYR A 47 17.36 -16.57 -23.22
N ALA A 48 18.52 -16.69 -22.57
CA ALA A 48 18.89 -15.82 -21.45
C ALA A 48 19.05 -14.36 -21.89
N GLN A 49 19.65 -14.12 -23.05
CA GLN A 49 19.79 -12.79 -23.63
C GLN A 49 18.43 -12.17 -23.97
N THR A 50 17.55 -12.91 -24.63
CA THR A 50 16.19 -12.44 -24.97
C THR A 50 15.34 -12.17 -23.72
N TYR A 51 15.46 -12.99 -22.67
CA TYR A 51 14.80 -12.73 -21.39
C TYR A 51 15.34 -11.46 -20.72
N ARG A 52 16.67 -11.34 -20.60
CA ARG A 52 17.32 -10.15 -20.04
C ARG A 52 16.84 -8.89 -20.75
N ASP A 53 16.86 -8.88 -22.07
CA ASP A 53 16.44 -7.74 -22.88
C ASP A 53 14.96 -7.40 -22.65
N SER A 54 14.10 -8.41 -22.47
CA SER A 54 12.68 -8.19 -22.15
C SER A 54 12.47 -7.51 -20.80
N VAL A 55 13.22 -7.90 -19.76
CA VAL A 55 13.14 -7.27 -18.43
C VAL A 55 13.67 -5.85 -18.48
N LEU A 56 14.77 -5.61 -19.19
CA LEU A 56 15.34 -4.26 -19.33
C LEU A 56 14.38 -3.32 -20.07
N MET A 57 13.75 -3.80 -21.15
CA MET A 57 12.74 -3.02 -21.89
C MET A 57 11.52 -2.70 -21.01
N LEU A 58 11.01 -3.67 -20.27
CA LEU A 58 9.88 -3.46 -19.35
C LEU A 58 10.21 -2.44 -18.25
N ARG A 59 11.44 -2.45 -17.71
CA ARG A 59 11.90 -1.45 -16.75
C ARG A 59 11.93 -0.05 -17.35
N GLN A 60 12.41 0.09 -18.58
CA GLN A 60 12.41 1.38 -19.30
C GLN A 60 10.99 1.90 -19.51
N ASP A 61 10.06 1.04 -19.97
CA ASP A 61 8.66 1.42 -20.19
C ASP A 61 7.96 1.81 -18.88
N LYS A 62 8.15 1.02 -17.82
CA LYS A 62 7.63 1.34 -16.47
C LYS A 62 8.16 2.68 -15.99
N MET A 63 9.46 2.94 -16.14
CA MET A 63 10.06 4.22 -15.75
C MET A 63 9.48 5.38 -16.56
N ALA A 64 9.38 5.24 -17.89
CA ALA A 64 8.84 6.28 -18.76
C ALA A 64 7.37 6.61 -18.44
N GLY A 65 6.57 5.61 -18.06
CA GLY A 65 5.22 5.83 -17.55
C GLY A 65 5.21 6.51 -16.18
N PHE A 66 6.06 6.05 -15.27
CA PHE A 66 6.17 6.56 -13.90
C PHE A 66 6.53 8.05 -13.85
N LEU A 67 7.48 8.47 -14.70
CA LEU A 67 7.96 9.85 -14.78
C LEU A 67 6.95 10.81 -15.42
N LYS A 68 5.97 10.31 -16.16
CA LYS A 68 4.92 11.13 -16.80
C LYS A 68 3.74 11.43 -15.87
N GLU A 69 3.59 10.68 -14.78
CA GLU A 69 2.48 10.86 -13.84
C GLU A 69 2.85 11.87 -12.74
N PRO A 70 2.20 13.06 -12.68
CA PRO A 70 2.51 14.09 -11.69
C PRO A 70 2.30 13.64 -10.24
N SER A 71 1.57 12.53 -10.05
CA SER A 71 1.20 11.98 -8.75
C SER A 71 2.25 11.02 -8.14
N THR A 72 3.29 10.65 -8.91
CA THR A 72 4.34 9.75 -8.43
C THR A 72 5.36 10.47 -7.54
N PRO A 73 6.03 9.74 -6.63
CA PRO A 73 7.04 10.34 -5.76
C PRO A 73 8.35 10.74 -6.47
N LEU A 74 8.64 10.22 -7.66
CA LEU A 74 9.93 10.39 -8.35
C LEU A 74 9.77 11.23 -9.62
N ASN A 75 10.83 11.91 -10.01
CA ASN A 75 10.96 12.62 -11.28
C ASN A 75 12.26 12.21 -12.00
N GLU A 76 12.50 12.78 -13.18
CA GLU A 76 13.61 12.36 -14.04
C GLU A 76 14.98 12.51 -13.36
N ALA A 77 15.14 13.53 -12.50
CA ALA A 77 16.37 13.75 -11.73
C ALA A 77 16.66 12.65 -10.69
N ASP A 78 15.67 11.84 -10.33
CA ASP A 78 15.84 10.76 -9.36
C ASP A 78 16.34 9.44 -9.99
N THR A 79 16.32 9.32 -11.32
CA THR A 79 16.70 8.09 -12.03
C THR A 79 18.11 7.55 -11.71
N PRO A 80 19.15 8.37 -11.47
CA PRO A 80 20.47 7.85 -11.10
C PRO A 80 20.52 7.14 -9.74
N TYR A 81 19.49 7.32 -8.91
CA TYR A 81 19.38 6.71 -7.59
C TYR A 81 18.53 5.43 -7.57
N LEU A 82 17.96 5.06 -8.71
CA LEU A 82 17.17 3.85 -8.89
C LEU A 82 18.08 2.73 -9.41
N HIS A 83 18.32 1.77 -8.53
CA HIS A 83 19.20 0.64 -8.79
C HIS A 83 18.41 -0.64 -8.91
N TYR A 84 18.86 -1.55 -9.75
CA TYR A 84 18.24 -2.86 -9.94
C TYR A 84 19.30 -3.95 -9.90
N TYR A 85 18.90 -5.16 -9.55
CA TYR A 85 19.70 -6.34 -9.84
C TYR A 85 19.72 -6.62 -11.35
N GLU A 86 20.80 -7.25 -11.79
CA GLU A 86 20.87 -7.83 -13.13
C GLU A 86 19.75 -8.85 -13.30
N PRO A 87 19.02 -8.86 -14.45
CA PRO A 87 17.95 -9.82 -14.67
C PRO A 87 18.45 -11.26 -14.55
N ASP A 88 17.78 -12.05 -13.73
CA ASP A 88 18.12 -13.44 -13.46
C ASP A 88 16.88 -14.33 -13.61
N SER A 89 16.91 -15.18 -14.63
CA SER A 89 15.78 -16.05 -14.99
C SER A 89 15.49 -17.13 -13.94
N THR A 90 16.40 -17.41 -13.02
CA THR A 90 16.16 -18.35 -11.91
C THR A 90 15.12 -17.83 -10.92
N TYR A 91 14.86 -16.52 -10.90
CA TYR A 91 13.80 -15.90 -10.10
C TYR A 91 12.49 -15.70 -10.88
N ARG A 92 12.39 -16.29 -12.08
CA ARG A 92 11.14 -16.39 -12.84
C ARG A 92 10.51 -17.74 -12.59
N ILE A 93 9.56 -17.76 -11.66
CA ILE A 93 9.04 -18.99 -11.05
C ILE A 93 7.65 -19.31 -11.54
N ARG A 94 7.44 -20.57 -11.92
CA ARG A 94 6.09 -21.13 -12.10
C ARG A 94 5.60 -21.68 -10.76
N ALA A 95 4.59 -21.04 -10.19
CA ALA A 95 3.98 -21.46 -8.92
C ALA A 95 2.64 -22.15 -9.15
N SER A 96 2.37 -23.20 -8.38
CA SER A 96 1.02 -23.76 -8.25
C SER A 96 0.16 -22.85 -7.37
N VAL A 97 -1.10 -22.66 -7.73
CA VAL A 97 -2.02 -21.76 -7.03
C VAL A 97 -3.17 -22.54 -6.44
N GLU A 98 -3.29 -22.49 -5.12
CA GLU A 98 -4.48 -22.91 -4.40
C GLU A 98 -5.37 -21.68 -4.18
N LEU A 99 -6.55 -21.66 -4.79
CA LEU A 99 -7.52 -20.57 -4.60
C LEU A 99 -8.19 -20.70 -3.22
N LEU A 100 -8.27 -19.59 -2.51
CA LEU A 100 -8.97 -19.50 -1.24
C LEU A 100 -10.39 -18.99 -1.48
N HIS A 101 -11.37 -19.69 -0.92
CA HIS A 101 -12.80 -19.38 -1.08
C HIS A 101 -13.34 -18.89 0.27
N ASP A 102 -14.37 -18.03 0.23
CA ASP A 102 -15.07 -17.50 1.41
C ASP A 102 -14.18 -16.77 2.43
N GLU A 103 -13.05 -16.24 1.96
CA GLU A 103 -12.11 -15.47 2.75
C GLU A 103 -12.71 -14.12 3.16
N GLN A 104 -12.74 -13.88 4.47
CA GLN A 104 -13.19 -12.60 5.01
C GLN A 104 -12.14 -11.51 4.77
N PRO A 105 -12.56 -10.27 4.45
CA PRO A 105 -11.64 -9.13 4.40
C PRO A 105 -10.91 -8.95 5.74
N PHE A 106 -9.63 -8.63 5.66
CA PHE A 106 -8.81 -8.26 6.81
C PHE A 106 -8.13 -6.92 6.58
N ARG A 107 -7.73 -6.28 7.67
CA ARG A 107 -7.02 -4.99 7.64
C ARG A 107 -5.52 -5.22 7.56
N MET A 108 -4.93 -4.99 6.39
CA MET A 108 -3.48 -5.01 6.19
C MET A 108 -2.90 -3.69 6.72
N PRO A 109 -1.98 -3.71 7.69
CA PRO A 109 -1.36 -2.48 8.21
C PRO A 109 -0.63 -1.71 7.12
N THR A 110 -0.57 -0.39 7.23
CA THR A 110 0.23 0.48 6.37
C THR A 110 1.37 1.14 7.14
N SER A 111 2.35 1.67 6.42
CA SER A 111 3.57 2.31 6.95
C SER A 111 3.32 3.46 7.93
N ASP A 112 2.18 4.13 7.86
CA ASP A 112 1.79 5.26 8.72
C ASP A 112 1.06 4.83 10.01
N GLY A 113 0.89 3.52 10.22
CA GLY A 113 0.15 2.97 11.36
C GLY A 113 -1.35 2.81 11.12
N THR A 114 -1.87 3.20 9.95
CA THR A 114 -3.25 2.90 9.55
C THR A 114 -3.34 1.50 8.90
N SER A 115 -4.45 1.21 8.21
CA SER A 115 -4.65 -0.06 7.53
C SER A 115 -5.56 0.09 6.31
N LYS A 116 -5.47 -0.88 5.39
CA LYS A 116 -6.34 -1.01 4.21
C LYS A 116 -7.00 -2.39 4.19
N ALA A 117 -8.21 -2.48 3.66
CA ALA A 117 -8.94 -3.74 3.58
C ALA A 117 -8.43 -4.58 2.39
N TYR A 118 -8.03 -5.83 2.66
CA TYR A 118 -7.62 -6.81 1.67
C TYR A 118 -8.30 -8.15 1.90
N VAL A 119 -8.43 -8.95 0.85
CA VAL A 119 -8.88 -10.34 0.90
C VAL A 119 -7.73 -11.23 0.45
N ARG A 120 -7.52 -12.35 1.13
CA ARG A 120 -6.58 -13.39 0.68
C ARG A 120 -7.22 -14.12 -0.50
N TYR A 121 -6.55 -14.13 -1.64
CA TYR A 121 -7.11 -14.68 -2.88
C TYR A 121 -6.64 -16.11 -3.15
N GLY A 122 -5.35 -16.38 -2.91
CA GLY A 122 -4.78 -17.69 -3.16
C GLY A 122 -3.41 -17.86 -2.53
N LYS A 123 -2.94 -19.10 -2.47
CA LYS A 123 -1.59 -19.46 -2.04
C LYS A 123 -0.79 -19.93 -3.24
N ALA A 124 0.27 -19.21 -3.57
CA ALA A 124 1.23 -19.60 -4.57
C ALA A 124 2.34 -20.44 -3.92
N ARG A 125 2.49 -21.69 -4.36
CA ARG A 125 3.50 -22.63 -3.85
C ARG A 125 4.48 -23.03 -4.95
N PHE A 126 5.77 -22.98 -4.64
CA PHE A 126 6.87 -23.29 -5.55
C PHE A 126 8.12 -23.72 -4.78
N GLN A 127 9.17 -24.11 -5.50
CA GLN A 127 10.50 -24.27 -4.93
C GLN A 127 11.42 -23.16 -5.42
N LEU A 128 12.25 -22.64 -4.53
CA LEU A 128 13.31 -21.68 -4.86
C LEU A 128 14.59 -22.15 -4.20
N HIS A 129 15.63 -22.39 -4.99
CA HIS A 129 16.91 -22.96 -4.53
C HIS A 129 16.77 -24.28 -3.75
N GLY A 130 15.76 -25.09 -4.09
CA GLY A 130 15.46 -26.36 -3.43
C GLY A 130 14.63 -26.25 -2.15
N GLU A 131 14.35 -25.02 -1.68
CA GLU A 131 13.52 -24.78 -0.51
C GLU A 131 12.05 -24.58 -0.93
N PRO A 132 11.08 -25.22 -0.25
CA PRO A 132 9.67 -24.99 -0.50
C PRO A 132 9.25 -23.60 -0.01
N VAL A 133 8.59 -22.84 -0.88
CA VAL A 133 8.09 -21.50 -0.60
C VAL A 133 6.59 -21.44 -0.81
N GLU A 134 5.88 -20.79 0.12
CA GLU A 134 4.48 -20.41 -0.01
C GLU A 134 4.34 -18.90 0.14
N LEU A 135 3.63 -18.25 -0.79
CA LEU A 135 3.28 -16.84 -0.73
C LEU A 135 1.77 -16.69 -0.88
N THR A 136 1.17 -15.82 -0.08
CA THR A 136 -0.25 -15.47 -0.22
C THR A 136 -0.40 -14.32 -1.22
N LEU A 137 -1.33 -14.48 -2.17
CA LEU A 137 -1.78 -13.46 -3.10
C LEU A 137 -2.98 -12.72 -2.50
N TYR A 138 -3.02 -11.40 -2.61
CA TYR A 138 -4.06 -10.56 -2.01
C TYR A 138 -4.83 -9.76 -3.05
N ARG A 139 -6.06 -9.36 -2.73
CA ARG A 139 -6.85 -8.39 -3.49
C ARG A 139 -7.28 -7.27 -2.58
N SER A 140 -7.18 -6.03 -3.05
CA SER A 140 -7.74 -4.89 -2.32
C SER A 140 -9.26 -4.99 -2.32
N ALA A 141 -9.88 -4.91 -1.14
CA ALA A 141 -11.33 -4.92 -1.00
C ALA A 141 -11.96 -3.64 -1.59
N ASP A 142 -11.23 -2.53 -1.60
CA ASP A 142 -11.70 -1.25 -2.12
C ASP A 142 -11.58 -1.17 -3.65
N LEU A 143 -10.52 -1.76 -4.22
CA LEU A 143 -10.23 -1.64 -5.66
C LEU A 143 -10.98 -2.68 -6.51
N PHE A 144 -11.37 -3.84 -5.97
CA PHE A 144 -11.97 -4.89 -6.80
C PHE A 144 -13.34 -4.51 -7.40
N VAL A 145 -14.02 -3.52 -6.80
CA VAL A 145 -15.29 -2.96 -7.29
C VAL A 145 -15.08 -2.17 -8.58
N SER A 146 -13.88 -1.65 -8.82
CA SER A 146 -13.51 -0.97 -10.06
C SER A 146 -13.25 -1.99 -11.18
N PRO A 147 -13.88 -1.85 -12.36
CA PRO A 147 -13.65 -2.73 -13.50
C PRO A 147 -12.18 -2.86 -13.91
N ILE A 148 -11.40 -1.78 -13.73
CA ILE A 148 -9.98 -1.70 -14.11
C ILE A 148 -9.11 -2.58 -13.19
N TYR A 149 -9.43 -2.65 -11.89
CA TYR A 149 -8.65 -3.39 -10.90
C TYR A 149 -9.27 -4.75 -10.55
N ARG A 150 -10.34 -5.15 -11.25
CA ARG A 150 -11.04 -6.41 -11.00
C ARG A 150 -10.11 -7.62 -11.03
N ASN A 151 -9.14 -7.64 -11.94
CA ASN A 151 -8.21 -8.76 -12.07
C ASN A 151 -6.89 -8.54 -11.32
N HIS A 152 -6.70 -7.42 -10.64
CA HIS A 152 -5.43 -7.13 -9.95
C HIS A 152 -5.21 -8.07 -8.76
N LEU A 153 -4.02 -8.64 -8.68
CA LEU A 153 -3.50 -9.40 -7.55
C LEU A 153 -2.27 -8.69 -7.01
N PHE A 154 -2.26 -8.47 -5.71
CA PHE A 154 -1.18 -7.83 -4.99
C PHE A 154 -0.36 -8.87 -4.25
N LEU A 155 0.95 -8.90 -4.49
CA LEU A 155 1.90 -9.75 -3.79
C LEU A 155 2.94 -8.90 -3.05
N PRO A 156 2.67 -8.50 -1.79
CA PRO A 156 3.66 -7.90 -0.93
C PRO A 156 4.50 -8.97 -0.24
N PHE A 157 5.82 -8.79 -0.17
CA PHE A 157 6.71 -9.74 0.48
C PHE A 157 7.92 -9.08 1.14
N THR A 158 8.53 -9.80 2.08
CA THR A 158 9.87 -9.54 2.61
C THR A 158 10.74 -10.77 2.42
N ASP A 159 12.05 -10.56 2.34
CA ASP A 159 13.08 -11.56 2.14
C ASP A 159 14.40 -11.11 2.82
N MET A 160 15.43 -11.96 2.80
CA MET A 160 16.69 -11.66 3.50
C MET A 160 17.50 -10.48 2.93
N THR A 161 17.14 -9.96 1.75
CA THR A 161 17.78 -8.76 1.18
C THR A 161 17.22 -7.46 1.75
N ASN A 162 16.05 -7.48 2.41
CA ASN A 162 15.43 -6.26 2.92
C ASN A 162 16.25 -5.67 4.08
N GLY A 163 16.52 -4.35 3.99
CA GLY A 163 17.25 -3.59 5.01
C GLY A 163 18.74 -3.42 4.68
N SER A 164 19.34 -4.40 3.98
CA SER A 164 20.67 -4.32 3.41
C SER A 164 20.62 -3.79 1.97
N ASP A 165 20.30 -4.67 1.02
CA ASP A 165 20.39 -4.42 -0.42
C ASP A 165 19.09 -3.88 -1.01
N THR A 166 17.95 -4.18 -0.39
CA THR A 166 16.61 -3.75 -0.83
C THR A 166 15.90 -2.97 0.28
N TYR A 167 14.77 -2.32 -0.05
CA TYR A 167 14.05 -1.48 0.91
C TYR A 167 13.59 -2.27 2.15
N GLY A 168 13.85 -1.73 3.35
CA GLY A 168 13.58 -2.45 4.61
C GLY A 168 12.10 -2.73 4.90
N GLY A 169 11.18 -1.95 4.32
CA GLY A 169 9.73 -2.15 4.49
C GLY A 169 9.14 -3.27 3.62
N GLY A 170 9.95 -3.94 2.80
CA GLY A 170 9.53 -4.97 1.86
C GLY A 170 9.29 -4.45 0.44
N ARG A 171 8.93 -5.37 -0.45
CA ARG A 171 8.78 -5.11 -1.90
C ARG A 171 7.47 -5.69 -2.39
N TYR A 172 7.01 -5.20 -3.55
CA TYR A 172 5.73 -5.58 -4.14
C TYR A 172 5.89 -6.17 -5.53
N LEU A 173 4.94 -7.03 -5.89
CA LEU A 173 4.66 -7.47 -7.24
C LEU A 173 3.17 -7.27 -7.52
N ASP A 174 2.88 -6.75 -8.71
CA ASP A 174 1.52 -6.68 -9.23
C ASP A 174 1.34 -7.80 -10.25
N LEU A 175 0.32 -8.61 -10.02
CA LEU A 175 -0.02 -9.81 -10.80
C LEU A 175 -1.47 -9.68 -11.28
N SER A 176 -1.90 -10.58 -12.16
CA SER A 176 -3.30 -10.65 -12.61
C SER A 176 -3.93 -12.00 -12.33
N VAL A 177 -5.21 -12.01 -11.95
CA VAL A 177 -6.06 -13.21 -11.94
C VAL A 177 -6.06 -13.87 -13.33
N ALA A 178 -5.99 -13.07 -14.39
CA ALA A 178 -5.94 -13.58 -15.77
C ALA A 178 -4.65 -14.34 -16.11
N ASP A 179 -3.61 -14.20 -15.28
CA ASP A 179 -2.34 -14.91 -15.44
C ASP A 179 -2.38 -16.32 -14.81
N ILE A 180 -3.41 -16.62 -14.00
CA ILE A 180 -3.63 -17.95 -13.45
C ILE A 180 -4.22 -18.84 -14.55
N ARG A 181 -3.43 -19.81 -15.02
CA ARG A 181 -3.81 -20.79 -16.05
C ARG A 181 -3.51 -22.20 -15.56
N ASP A 182 -4.48 -23.08 -15.68
CA ASP A 182 -4.36 -24.50 -15.29
C ASP A 182 -3.85 -24.66 -13.84
N GLY A 183 -4.33 -23.81 -12.92
CA GLY A 183 -3.92 -23.82 -11.51
C GLY A 183 -2.48 -23.35 -11.26
N HIS A 184 -1.85 -22.66 -12.21
CA HIS A 184 -0.50 -22.13 -12.08
C HIS A 184 -0.44 -20.65 -12.43
N ILE A 185 0.50 -19.93 -11.82
CA ILE A 185 0.83 -18.54 -12.14
C ILE A 185 2.33 -18.39 -12.32
N LEU A 186 2.74 -17.47 -13.18
CA LEU A 186 4.13 -17.09 -13.34
C LEU A 186 4.43 -15.88 -12.44
N ILE A 187 5.39 -16.03 -11.53
CA ILE A 187 5.85 -14.97 -10.62
C ILE A 187 7.28 -14.65 -11.01
N ASP A 188 7.53 -13.44 -11.51
CA ASP A 188 8.86 -12.98 -11.86
C ASP A 188 9.36 -11.95 -10.84
N PHE A 189 10.26 -12.34 -9.94
CA PHE A 189 10.78 -11.40 -8.93
C PHE A 189 11.70 -10.33 -9.54
N ASN A 190 12.10 -10.44 -10.81
CA ASN A 190 12.81 -9.36 -11.51
C ASN A 190 11.93 -8.13 -11.73
N ASP A 191 10.61 -8.28 -11.59
CA ASP A 191 9.61 -7.22 -11.62
C ASP A 191 9.30 -6.61 -10.24
N ALA A 192 9.90 -7.14 -9.17
CA ALA A 192 9.64 -6.65 -7.83
C ALA A 192 10.12 -5.19 -7.70
N TYR A 193 9.28 -4.35 -7.13
CA TYR A 193 9.53 -2.91 -7.01
C TYR A 193 9.36 -2.43 -5.56
N ASN A 194 9.94 -1.27 -5.25
CA ASN A 194 9.81 -0.69 -3.91
C ASN A 194 8.49 0.08 -3.76
N PRO A 195 7.83 0.02 -2.59
CA PRO A 195 6.71 0.92 -2.29
C PRO A 195 7.11 2.39 -2.39
N TYR A 196 6.13 3.28 -2.63
CA TYR A 196 6.39 4.74 -2.66
C TYR A 196 7.05 5.28 -1.39
N CYS A 197 6.81 4.63 -0.25
CA CYS A 197 7.42 4.94 1.04
C CYS A 197 8.94 4.70 1.09
N ALA A 198 9.51 4.01 0.09
CA ALA A 198 10.95 3.89 -0.09
C ALA A 198 11.59 5.17 -0.63
N TYR A 199 10.81 5.98 -1.35
CA TYR A 199 11.28 7.19 -2.00
C TYR A 199 10.82 8.46 -1.29
N SER A 200 9.64 8.40 -0.66
CA SER A 200 8.92 9.58 -0.23
C SER A 200 8.07 9.36 1.02
N SER A 201 8.18 10.27 1.99
CA SER A 201 7.35 10.27 3.20
C SER A 201 5.92 10.73 2.92
N GLY A 202 4.92 10.21 3.64
CA GLY A 202 3.51 10.63 3.52
C GLY A 202 2.63 9.75 2.62
N TYR A 203 3.18 8.63 2.11
CA TYR A 203 2.41 7.55 1.52
C TYR A 203 2.03 6.48 2.56
N ARG A 204 0.91 5.79 2.32
CA ARG A 204 0.36 4.73 3.19
C ARG A 204 0.55 3.37 2.52
N CYS A 205 1.78 2.87 2.56
CA CYS A 205 2.17 1.66 1.83
C CYS A 205 1.85 0.41 2.66
N PRO A 206 1.18 -0.61 2.09
CA PRO A 206 0.87 -1.85 2.82
C PRO A 206 2.12 -2.58 3.34
N VAL A 207 2.15 -2.91 4.62
CA VAL A 207 3.25 -3.68 5.22
C VAL A 207 3.05 -5.17 4.87
N PRO A 208 4.03 -5.84 4.24
CA PRO A 208 3.93 -7.26 3.93
C PRO A 208 3.55 -8.12 5.15
N PRO A 209 2.52 -8.97 5.05
CA PRO A 209 2.15 -9.86 6.14
C PRO A 209 3.23 -10.89 6.44
N LYS A 210 3.30 -11.37 7.70
CA LYS A 210 4.28 -12.38 8.14
C LYS A 210 4.28 -13.66 7.29
N ALA A 211 3.12 -14.03 6.73
CA ALA A 211 2.98 -15.19 5.85
C ALA A 211 3.78 -15.05 4.54
N ASN A 212 4.13 -13.82 4.15
CA ASN A 212 4.95 -13.54 2.97
C ASN A 212 6.35 -13.05 3.37
N ASN A 213 6.85 -13.47 4.54
CA ASN A 213 8.22 -13.22 4.96
C ASN A 213 9.09 -14.44 4.67
N LEU A 214 9.96 -14.31 3.68
CA LEU A 214 10.83 -15.37 3.18
C LEU A 214 12.15 -15.38 3.96
N SER A 215 12.56 -16.56 4.42
CA SER A 215 13.87 -16.80 5.02
C SER A 215 14.97 -17.07 3.99
N ILE A 216 14.76 -16.61 2.75
CA ILE A 216 15.67 -16.79 1.60
C ILE A 216 15.95 -15.40 1.05
N ALA A 217 17.14 -15.17 0.50
CA ALA A 217 17.45 -13.93 -0.20
C ALA A 217 16.88 -13.96 -1.63
N ILE A 218 16.27 -12.86 -2.07
CA ILE A 218 15.81 -12.67 -3.45
C ILE A 218 16.58 -11.49 -4.09
N PRO A 219 17.82 -11.73 -4.59
CA PRO A 219 18.62 -10.74 -5.32
C PRO A 219 18.12 -10.52 -6.76
N ALA A 220 16.83 -10.21 -6.92
CA ALA A 220 16.19 -9.89 -8.20
C ALA A 220 15.27 -8.68 -8.01
N GLY A 221 15.06 -7.89 -9.07
CA GLY A 221 14.19 -6.72 -9.05
C GLY A 221 14.88 -5.44 -8.57
N GLU A 222 14.09 -4.50 -8.05
CA GLU A 222 14.56 -3.20 -7.59
C GLU A 222 15.36 -3.31 -6.28
N LYS A 223 16.49 -2.61 -6.23
CA LYS A 223 17.35 -2.45 -5.04
C LYS A 223 16.91 -1.24 -4.24
N LYS A 224 17.52 -1.05 -3.08
CA LYS A 224 17.26 0.11 -2.21
C LYS A 224 17.57 1.41 -2.97
N TYR A 225 16.60 2.32 -2.99
CA TYR A 225 16.79 3.69 -3.49
C TYR A 225 17.88 4.40 -2.68
N THR A 226 18.81 5.09 -3.36
CA THR A 226 19.97 5.75 -2.71
C THR A 226 19.88 7.28 -2.72
N GLY A 227 18.79 7.84 -3.22
CA GLY A 227 18.58 9.28 -3.29
C GLY A 227 18.08 9.85 -1.96
N PRO A 228 17.97 11.18 -1.87
CA PRO A 228 17.39 11.82 -0.69
C PRO A 228 15.92 11.40 -0.51
N MET A 229 15.50 11.15 0.73
CA MET A 229 14.10 10.88 1.03
C MET A 229 13.27 12.12 0.69
N LYS A 230 12.30 11.96 -0.22
CA LYS A 230 11.42 13.03 -0.65
C LYS A 230 10.25 13.17 0.33
N GLN A 231 9.49 14.25 0.17
CA GLN A 231 8.17 14.37 0.78
C GLN A 231 7.13 14.18 -0.31
N ARG A 232 6.03 13.49 0.01
CA ARG A 232 4.97 13.25 -0.96
C ARG A 232 4.55 14.60 -1.51
N PRO A 233 4.60 14.81 -2.84
CA PRO A 233 4.00 15.99 -3.44
C PRO A 233 2.56 16.04 -2.95
N ARG A 234 2.24 17.04 -2.13
CA ARG A 234 0.84 17.34 -1.85
C ARG A 234 0.25 17.67 -3.22
N PRO A 235 -0.90 17.10 -3.61
CA PRO A 235 -1.53 17.52 -4.85
C PRO A 235 -1.70 19.04 -4.73
N ASN A 236 -0.89 19.80 -5.46
CA ASN A 236 -1.07 21.23 -5.65
C ASN A 236 -2.21 21.42 -6.68
N VAL A 237 -3.28 20.64 -6.49
CA VAL A 237 -4.55 20.86 -7.16
C VAL A 237 -5.12 22.04 -6.40
N PRO A 238 -5.22 23.22 -7.02
CA PRO A 238 -5.81 24.36 -6.34
C PRO A 238 -7.19 23.94 -5.80
N PRO A 239 -7.55 24.36 -4.57
CA PRO A 239 -8.83 24.04 -3.97
C PRO A 239 -9.96 24.31 -4.96
N LYS A 240 -10.92 23.39 -5.08
CA LYS A 240 -12.06 23.65 -5.94
C LYS A 240 -12.86 24.80 -5.33
N PRO A 241 -13.33 25.77 -6.14
CA PRO A 241 -14.18 26.83 -5.64
C PRO A 241 -15.41 26.28 -4.91
N LEU A 242 -15.92 27.02 -3.92
CA LEU A 242 -17.23 26.74 -3.33
C LEU A 242 -18.29 26.64 -4.43
N THR A 243 -19.13 25.61 -4.36
CA THR A 243 -20.27 25.44 -5.27
C THR A 243 -21.29 26.55 -5.05
N GLU A 244 -22.14 26.81 -6.04
CA GLU A 244 -23.19 27.83 -5.91
C GLU A 244 -24.15 27.55 -4.75
N ALA A 245 -24.46 26.27 -4.48
CA ALA A 245 -25.27 25.87 -3.33
C ALA A 245 -24.59 26.22 -2.00
N GLU A 246 -23.29 25.91 -1.86
CA GLU A 246 -22.51 26.25 -0.66
C GLU A 246 -22.42 27.77 -0.46
N ARG A 247 -22.17 28.54 -1.53
CA ARG A 247 -22.10 30.00 -1.48
C ARG A 247 -23.42 30.60 -1.02
N ASN A 248 -24.55 30.11 -1.54
CA ASN A 248 -25.88 30.56 -1.15
C ASN A 248 -26.21 30.19 0.29
N LEU A 249 -25.82 29.00 0.74
CA LEU A 249 -25.99 28.60 2.14
C LEU A 249 -25.16 29.48 3.09
N ILE A 250 -23.89 29.76 2.77
CA ILE A 250 -23.03 30.64 3.56
C ILE A 250 -23.56 32.08 3.59
N ARG A 251 -24.19 32.57 2.51
CA ARG A 251 -24.77 33.92 2.39
C ARG A 251 -26.22 34.04 2.87
N SER A 252 -26.83 32.94 3.30
CA SER A 252 -28.21 32.94 3.83
C SER A 252 -28.38 33.74 5.13
N GLY A 253 -27.29 34.18 5.73
CA GLY A 253 -27.25 34.97 6.96
C GLY A 253 -25.91 35.66 7.13
N ASP A 254 -25.79 36.43 8.21
CA ASP A 254 -24.60 37.25 8.53
C ASP A 254 -23.76 36.66 9.68
N THR A 255 -22.79 37.43 10.18
CA THR A 255 -21.86 37.05 11.26
C THR A 255 -22.50 36.87 12.63
N THR A 256 -23.80 37.16 12.77
CA THR A 256 -24.58 37.00 14.01
C THR A 256 -25.53 35.81 13.96
N GLN A 257 -25.69 35.17 12.81
CA GLN A 257 -26.63 34.08 12.60
C GLN A 257 -25.88 32.75 12.40
N LEU A 258 -26.07 31.79 13.31
CA LEU A 258 -25.47 30.47 13.18
C LEU A 258 -25.93 29.74 11.91
N LEU A 259 -25.12 28.80 11.44
CA LEU A 259 -25.57 27.80 10.48
C LEU A 259 -26.20 26.64 11.23
N ARG A 260 -27.36 26.16 10.77
CA ARG A 260 -28.04 25.03 11.40
C ARG A 260 -27.19 23.77 11.28
N VAL A 261 -27.02 23.06 12.38
CA VAL A 261 -26.44 21.72 12.37
C VAL A 261 -27.41 20.71 11.75
N ILE A 262 -26.98 20.06 10.68
CA ILE A 262 -27.74 19.03 9.97
C ILE A 262 -27.68 17.70 10.71
N GLN A 263 -28.73 16.90 10.58
CA GLN A 263 -29.01 15.72 11.39
C GLN A 263 -28.98 14.45 10.54
N ASP A 264 -28.42 13.37 11.09
CA ASP A 264 -28.32 12.08 10.42
C ASP A 264 -29.67 11.37 10.23
N THR A 265 -30.73 11.85 10.89
CA THR A 265 -32.11 11.36 10.76
C THR A 265 -32.82 11.83 9.49
N VAL A 266 -32.26 12.79 8.75
CA VAL A 266 -32.85 13.33 7.51
C VAL A 266 -32.05 12.81 6.30
N PRO A 267 -32.65 12.01 5.39
CA PRO A 267 -31.89 11.27 4.36
C PRO A 267 -30.95 12.11 3.47
N ASP A 268 -31.38 13.32 3.08
CA ASP A 268 -30.54 14.21 2.26
C ASP A 268 -29.41 14.84 3.06
N GLU A 269 -29.62 15.10 4.35
CA GLU A 269 -28.58 15.57 5.28
C GLU A 269 -27.59 14.45 5.58
N THR A 270 -28.06 13.22 5.80
CA THR A 270 -27.20 12.04 5.94
C THR A 270 -26.29 11.88 4.73
N ARG A 271 -26.79 12.14 3.52
CA ARG A 271 -25.98 12.08 2.30
C ARG A 271 -24.83 13.09 2.33
N ILE A 272 -25.10 14.31 2.79
CA ILE A 272 -24.09 15.36 2.96
C ILE A 272 -23.07 14.95 4.04
N LEU A 273 -23.55 14.52 5.20
CA LEU A 273 -22.73 14.05 6.33
C LEU A 273 -21.85 12.85 5.98
N LYS A 274 -22.24 12.03 5.00
CA LYS A 274 -21.50 10.85 4.52
C LYS A 274 -20.73 11.08 3.21
N SER A 275 -20.67 12.32 2.73
CA SER A 275 -19.90 12.68 1.53
C SER A 275 -18.49 13.14 1.88
N LEU A 276 -17.54 12.89 0.98
CA LEU A 276 -16.16 13.37 1.11
C LEU A 276 -16.11 14.89 0.96
N SER A 277 -15.36 15.54 1.84
CA SER A 277 -15.05 16.96 1.74
C SER A 277 -13.86 17.24 0.83
N GLU A 278 -13.87 18.42 0.21
CA GLU A 278 -12.79 18.94 -0.61
C GLU A 278 -11.99 20.02 0.15
N ASP A 279 -10.73 20.24 -0.23
CA ASP A 279 -9.95 21.36 0.34
C ASP A 279 -10.65 22.70 -0.01
N ILE A 280 -10.64 23.65 0.93
CA ILE A 280 -11.09 25.04 0.75
C ILE A 280 -9.88 25.95 0.56
N ASP A 281 -10.01 26.98 -0.28
CA ASP A 281 -8.97 28.01 -0.39
C ASP A 281 -8.96 28.86 0.89
N PRO A 282 -7.83 28.92 1.64
CA PRO A 282 -7.71 29.82 2.80
C PRO A 282 -8.01 31.28 2.45
N LYS A 283 -7.87 31.65 1.17
CA LYS A 283 -8.13 33.01 0.66
C LYS A 283 -9.52 33.18 0.07
N ASP A 284 -10.41 32.19 0.17
CA ASP A 284 -11.80 32.37 -0.28
C ASP A 284 -12.48 33.48 0.54
N ALA A 285 -13.09 34.44 -0.15
CA ALA A 285 -13.74 35.59 0.46
C ALA A 285 -14.89 35.23 1.42
N LEU A 286 -15.46 34.03 1.33
CA LEU A 286 -16.52 33.56 2.22
C LEU A 286 -16.02 32.77 3.43
N LEU A 287 -14.73 32.42 3.50
CA LEU A 287 -14.17 31.66 4.61
C LEU A 287 -14.41 32.35 5.97
N PRO A 288 -14.18 33.67 6.14
CA PRO A 288 -14.43 34.33 7.43
C PRO A 288 -15.89 34.27 7.87
N LEU A 289 -16.84 34.41 6.93
CA LEU A 289 -18.27 34.33 7.21
C LEU A 289 -18.66 32.90 7.59
N LEU A 290 -18.20 31.90 6.83
CA LEU A 290 -18.43 30.49 7.14
C LEU A 290 -17.88 30.14 8.53
N ALA A 291 -16.62 30.49 8.79
CA ALA A 291 -15.95 30.21 10.06
C ALA A 291 -16.72 30.82 11.24
N GLN A 292 -17.14 32.09 11.13
CA GLN A 292 -17.91 32.77 12.18
C GLN A 292 -19.27 32.10 12.43
N ARG A 293 -19.99 31.73 11.36
CA ARG A 293 -21.31 31.10 11.51
C ARG A 293 -21.22 29.66 12.04
N MET A 294 -20.13 28.95 11.74
CA MET A 294 -19.79 27.67 12.37
C MET A 294 -19.41 27.84 13.85
N TYR A 295 -18.65 28.88 14.19
CA TYR A 295 -18.32 29.21 15.59
C TYR A 295 -19.59 29.42 16.41
N LEU A 296 -20.55 30.19 15.89
CA LEU A 296 -21.84 30.38 16.55
C LEU A 296 -22.64 29.08 16.69
N ALA A 297 -22.53 28.15 15.72
CA ALA A 297 -23.21 26.86 15.79
C ALA A 297 -22.64 25.95 16.87
N VAL A 298 -21.31 25.87 17.01
CA VAL A 298 -20.66 25.03 18.04
C VAL A 298 -20.75 25.64 19.45
N THR A 299 -20.83 26.97 19.54
CA THR A 299 -20.97 27.69 20.82
C THR A 299 -22.42 27.98 21.20
N ASP A 300 -23.40 27.48 20.44
CA ASP A 300 -24.80 27.67 20.77
C ASP A 300 -25.13 27.03 22.12
N SER A 301 -25.59 27.86 23.07
CA SER A 301 -25.97 27.47 24.42
C SER A 301 -27.06 26.38 24.47
N THR A 302 -27.85 26.21 23.41
CA THR A 302 -28.87 25.15 23.36
C THR A 302 -28.27 23.76 23.18
N HIS A 303 -27.16 23.65 22.44
CA HIS A 303 -26.49 22.39 22.12
C HIS A 303 -24.97 22.63 21.99
N PRO A 304 -24.26 22.89 23.11
CA PRO A 304 -22.85 23.24 23.06
C PRO A 304 -22.01 22.05 22.58
N GLY A 305 -21.09 22.31 21.65
CA GLY A 305 -20.11 21.34 21.16
C GLY A 305 -18.69 21.68 21.58
N VAL A 306 -17.80 20.68 21.55
CA VAL A 306 -16.35 20.86 21.72
C VAL A 306 -15.60 20.87 20.38
N GLY A 307 -16.34 20.73 19.29
CA GLY A 307 -15.84 20.76 17.92
C GLY A 307 -17.01 20.77 16.93
N ILE A 308 -16.73 21.23 15.72
CA ILE A 308 -17.67 21.13 14.60
C ILE A 308 -16.90 21.08 13.29
N ALA A 309 -17.39 20.29 12.34
CA ALA A 309 -16.89 20.22 10.98
C ALA A 309 -17.87 20.86 9.98
N ALA A 310 -17.35 21.48 8.91
CA ALA A 310 -18.19 22.12 7.89
C ALA A 310 -19.30 21.22 7.28
N PRO A 311 -19.09 19.90 7.08
CA PRO A 311 -20.17 19.01 6.63
C PRO A 311 -21.39 19.01 7.55
N GLN A 312 -21.20 19.20 8.85
CA GLN A 312 -22.28 19.26 9.83
C GLN A 312 -23.16 20.50 9.69
N VAL A 313 -22.73 21.51 8.92
CA VAL A 313 -23.53 22.68 8.57
C VAL A 313 -23.88 22.74 7.08
N GLY A 314 -23.76 21.61 6.38
CA GLY A 314 -24.15 21.50 4.98
C GLY A 314 -23.08 21.85 3.95
N ILE A 315 -21.81 22.03 4.37
CA ILE A 315 -20.71 22.47 3.50
C ILE A 315 -19.61 21.39 3.46
N ASN A 316 -19.47 20.66 2.36
CA ASN A 316 -18.45 19.61 2.21
C ASN A 316 -17.07 20.20 1.87
N ARG A 317 -16.51 20.96 2.82
CA ARG A 317 -15.15 21.48 2.77
C ARG A 317 -14.34 21.07 4.00
N ASN A 318 -13.02 20.95 3.82
CA ASN A 318 -12.09 20.57 4.88
C ASN A 318 -11.85 21.75 5.82
N LEU A 319 -12.78 21.97 6.74
CA LEU A 319 -12.74 23.05 7.71
C LEU A 319 -13.37 22.58 9.02
N ILE A 320 -12.66 22.76 10.13
CA ILE A 320 -13.12 22.35 11.46
C ILE A 320 -12.81 23.42 12.51
N TRP A 321 -13.65 23.50 13.53
CA TRP A 321 -13.34 24.14 14.81
C TRP A 321 -13.05 23.07 15.85
N VAL A 322 -12.02 23.28 16.68
CA VAL A 322 -11.62 22.34 17.74
C VAL A 322 -11.33 23.08 19.04
N GLN A 323 -11.95 22.64 20.13
CA GLN A 323 -11.68 23.10 21.49
C GLN A 323 -10.36 22.49 22.01
N ARG A 324 -9.35 23.33 22.25
CA ARG A 324 -7.98 22.92 22.64
C ARG A 324 -7.81 22.80 24.15
N PHE A 325 -8.32 21.72 24.74
CA PHE A 325 -8.16 21.44 26.18
C PHE A 325 -6.71 21.24 26.65
N ASP A 326 -5.78 21.04 25.71
CA ASP A 326 -4.34 20.92 25.94
C ASP A 326 -3.63 22.28 26.05
N LYS A 327 -4.30 23.38 25.73
CA LYS A 327 -3.74 24.74 25.77
C LYS A 327 -4.34 25.55 26.93
N ALA A 328 -3.54 26.47 27.48
CA ALA A 328 -3.98 27.37 28.54
C ALA A 328 -5.17 28.22 28.08
N GLY A 329 -6.20 28.30 28.93
CA GLY A 329 -7.43 29.03 28.64
C GLY A 329 -8.37 28.30 27.67
N GLU A 330 -8.02 27.07 27.26
CA GLU A 330 -8.85 26.21 26.41
C GLU A 330 -9.44 27.01 25.24
N PRO A 331 -8.63 27.42 24.26
CA PRO A 331 -9.13 28.18 23.12
C PRO A 331 -9.89 27.27 22.14
N LEU A 332 -10.95 27.80 21.55
CA LEU A 332 -11.60 27.22 20.38
C LEU A 332 -10.87 27.76 19.14
N GLU A 333 -10.28 26.88 18.33
CA GLU A 333 -9.41 27.25 17.21
C GLU A 333 -9.91 26.68 15.88
N LEU A 334 -9.72 27.44 14.79
CA LEU A 334 -10.11 27.05 13.43
C LEU A 334 -8.94 26.38 12.71
N TYR A 335 -9.21 25.28 12.01
CA TYR A 335 -8.23 24.54 11.24
C TYR A 335 -8.71 24.39 9.80
N VAL A 336 -7.93 24.92 8.87
CA VAL A 336 -8.20 24.86 7.43
C VAL A 336 -7.46 23.67 6.84
N ASN A 337 -8.14 22.88 6.02
CA ASN A 337 -7.61 21.70 5.33
C ASN A 337 -6.85 20.69 6.24
N PRO A 338 -7.33 20.39 7.46
CA PRO A 338 -6.58 19.55 8.41
C PRO A 338 -6.46 18.10 7.93
N LYS A 339 -5.30 17.49 8.15
CA LYS A 339 -4.99 16.12 7.74
C LYS A 339 -4.19 15.42 8.85
N ILE A 340 -4.72 14.33 9.40
CA ILE A 340 -4.00 13.49 10.35
C ILE A 340 -2.97 12.62 9.61
N THR A 341 -1.68 12.88 9.85
CA THR A 341 -0.54 12.25 9.16
C THR A 341 0.06 11.05 9.91
N TRP A 342 -0.24 10.90 11.20
CA TRP A 342 0.19 9.75 12.01
C TRP A 342 -0.72 9.55 13.23
N ARG A 343 -0.80 8.31 13.73
CA ARG A 343 -1.59 7.93 14.92
C ARG A 343 -0.81 6.96 15.82
N SER A 344 -0.93 7.12 17.14
CA SER A 344 -0.33 6.22 18.12
C SER A 344 -1.00 4.86 18.16
N LYS A 345 -0.27 3.79 18.49
CA LYS A 345 -0.89 2.48 18.78
C LYS A 345 -1.71 2.47 20.08
N LEU A 346 -1.38 3.35 21.00
CA LEU A 346 -2.12 3.54 22.23
C LEU A 346 -3.49 4.11 21.89
N LEU A 347 -4.54 3.48 22.39
CA LEU A 347 -5.92 3.90 22.25
C LEU A 347 -6.44 4.39 23.59
N ARG A 348 -7.36 5.34 23.57
CA ARG A 348 -8.18 5.77 24.69
C ARG A 348 -9.63 5.45 24.37
N LYS A 349 -10.33 4.82 25.31
CA LYS A 349 -11.77 4.65 25.25
C LYS A 349 -12.42 5.83 25.96
N GLY A 350 -13.45 6.40 25.34
CA GLY A 350 -14.20 7.50 25.93
C GLY A 350 -15.59 7.62 25.36
N VAL A 351 -16.44 8.35 26.06
CA VAL A 351 -17.77 8.70 25.57
C VAL A 351 -17.61 9.76 24.48
N GLU A 352 -18.17 9.49 23.31
CA GLU A 352 -18.38 10.45 22.23
C GLU A 352 -19.88 10.64 21.99
N GLY A 353 -20.26 11.88 21.66
CA GLY A 353 -21.54 12.24 21.06
C GLY A 353 -21.27 13.10 19.82
N CYS A 354 -22.33 13.50 19.12
CA CYS A 354 -22.20 14.32 17.90
C CYS A 354 -23.38 15.28 17.79
N LEU A 355 -23.13 16.54 17.43
CA LEU A 355 -24.19 17.53 17.20
C LEU A 355 -25.16 17.15 16.05
N SER A 356 -24.72 16.26 15.17
CA SER A 356 -25.50 15.75 14.03
C SER A 356 -26.19 14.41 14.30
N ILE A 357 -26.03 13.82 15.49
CA ILE A 357 -26.68 12.57 15.89
C ILE A 357 -27.31 12.81 17.27
N PRO A 358 -28.59 13.21 17.31
CA PRO A 358 -29.24 13.62 18.54
C PRO A 358 -29.43 12.43 19.49
N ASP A 359 -29.41 12.72 20.79
CA ASP A 359 -29.72 11.78 21.89
C ASP A 359 -28.90 10.47 21.90
N THR A 360 -27.78 10.44 21.19
CA THR A 360 -26.95 9.24 21.04
C THR A 360 -25.53 9.51 21.53
N MET A 361 -25.05 8.64 22.40
CA MET A 361 -23.65 8.61 22.85
C MET A 361 -23.11 7.19 22.75
N GLY A 362 -21.80 7.07 22.54
CA GLY A 362 -21.14 5.78 22.44
C GLY A 362 -19.72 5.78 23.00
N GLN A 363 -19.28 4.61 23.43
CA GLN A 363 -17.93 4.40 23.94
C GLN A 363 -16.98 4.08 22.79
N VAL A 364 -16.27 5.09 22.28
CA VAL A 364 -15.42 4.98 21.10
C VAL A 364 -13.95 4.88 21.52
N LEU A 365 -13.19 4.03 20.84
CA LEU A 365 -11.74 3.97 20.92
C LEU A 365 -11.11 4.93 19.92
N ARG A 366 -10.23 5.81 20.38
CA ARG A 366 -9.45 6.74 19.56
C ARG A 366 -7.98 6.62 19.85
N ASN A 367 -7.13 6.94 18.88
CA ASN A 367 -5.68 6.97 19.13
C ASN A 367 -5.37 8.08 20.14
N TYR A 368 -4.60 7.74 21.17
CA TYR A 368 -4.28 8.67 22.27
C TYR A 368 -3.46 9.88 21.78
N THR A 369 -2.56 9.67 20.83
CA THR A 369 -1.75 10.73 20.22
C THR A 369 -1.90 10.69 18.71
N ILE A 370 -1.99 11.85 18.09
CA ILE A 370 -2.00 12.03 16.65
C ILE A 370 -0.96 13.07 16.24
N ARG A 371 -0.54 12.98 14.97
CA ARG A 371 0.15 14.07 14.27
C ARG A 371 -0.76 14.58 13.18
N LEU A 372 -0.90 15.89 13.05
CA LEU A 372 -1.67 16.51 11.99
C LEU A 372 -0.90 17.63 11.29
N THR A 373 -1.28 17.88 10.05
CA THR A 373 -0.92 19.08 9.29
C THR A 373 -2.17 19.86 8.97
N TYR A 374 -2.11 21.19 8.96
CA TYR A 374 -3.24 22.05 8.62
C TYR A 374 -2.75 23.41 8.12
N GLN A 375 -3.65 24.20 7.58
CA GLN A 375 -3.44 25.60 7.21
C GLN A 375 -4.16 26.52 8.20
N ASP A 376 -3.59 27.69 8.47
CA ASP A 376 -4.33 28.79 9.09
C ASP A 376 -5.12 29.60 8.05
N THR A 377 -5.74 30.69 8.49
CA THR A 377 -6.53 31.59 7.62
C THR A 377 -5.70 32.38 6.63
N ASP A 378 -4.39 32.52 6.86
CA ASP A 378 -3.47 33.17 5.92
C ASP A 378 -2.94 32.17 4.87
N GLY A 379 -3.20 30.88 5.10
CA GLY A 379 -2.76 29.75 4.29
C GLY A 379 -1.36 29.27 4.65
N GLU A 380 -0.80 29.70 5.79
CA GLU A 380 0.46 29.15 6.28
C GLU A 380 0.24 27.74 6.80
N GLU A 381 1.22 26.87 6.54
CA GLU A 381 1.18 25.46 6.86
C GLU A 381 1.78 25.19 8.23
N HIS A 382 1.07 24.40 9.02
CA HIS A 382 1.45 24.00 10.36
C HIS A 382 1.48 22.47 10.47
N GLU A 383 2.39 21.95 11.29
CA GLU A 383 2.42 20.55 11.71
C GLU A 383 2.52 20.50 13.23
N GLU A 384 1.66 19.72 13.88
CA GLU A 384 1.70 19.56 15.33
C GLU A 384 1.36 18.13 15.78
N MET A 385 1.81 17.82 17.00
CA MET A 385 1.48 16.60 17.73
C MET A 385 0.49 16.94 18.82
N VAL A 386 -0.62 16.21 18.87
CA VAL A 386 -1.70 16.44 19.86
C VAL A 386 -2.03 15.12 20.54
N GLU A 387 -2.32 15.17 21.84
CA GLU A 387 -2.62 13.99 22.65
C GLU A 387 -3.88 14.15 23.50
N GLY A 388 -4.28 13.06 24.15
CA GLY A 388 -5.36 13.05 25.13
C GLY A 388 -6.72 13.35 24.52
N PHE A 389 -7.52 14.17 25.21
CA PHE A 389 -8.87 14.47 24.79
C PHE A 389 -8.92 15.40 23.57
N THR A 390 -7.99 16.34 23.43
CA THR A 390 -7.91 17.16 22.20
C THR A 390 -7.66 16.28 20.97
N ALA A 391 -6.81 15.25 21.08
CA ALA A 391 -6.60 14.30 19.97
C ALA A 391 -7.89 13.54 19.60
N VAL A 392 -8.77 13.24 20.57
CA VAL A 392 -10.09 12.64 20.32
C VAL A 392 -10.95 13.58 19.48
N ILE A 393 -11.03 14.85 19.87
CA ILE A 393 -11.83 15.87 19.16
C ILE A 393 -11.35 16.02 17.73
N PHE A 394 -10.04 16.19 17.50
CA PHE A 394 -9.50 16.25 16.13
C PHE A 394 -9.85 15.02 15.29
N GLN A 395 -9.75 13.81 15.86
CA GLN A 395 -10.12 12.59 15.15
C GLN A 395 -11.61 12.54 14.82
N HIS A 396 -12.47 13.03 15.72
CA HIS A 396 -13.91 13.13 15.49
C HIS A 396 -14.24 14.14 14.38
N GLU A 397 -13.73 15.37 14.47
CA GLU A 397 -14.02 16.41 13.48
C GLU A 397 -13.42 16.09 12.11
N THR A 398 -12.24 15.46 12.09
CA THR A 398 -11.61 15.01 10.85
C THR A 398 -12.39 13.85 10.21
N ASP A 399 -13.02 12.97 11.00
CA ASP A 399 -13.84 11.86 10.46
C ASP A 399 -15.04 12.40 9.65
N HIS A 400 -15.68 13.49 10.11
CA HIS A 400 -16.75 14.16 9.34
C HIS A 400 -16.29 14.61 7.96
N LEU A 401 -15.04 15.04 7.81
CA LEU A 401 -14.47 15.43 6.51
C LEU A 401 -14.37 14.25 5.52
N TYR A 402 -14.36 13.01 6.04
CA TYR A 402 -14.34 11.78 5.24
C TYR A 402 -15.69 11.09 5.18
N GLY A 403 -16.76 11.73 5.66
CA GLY A 403 -18.09 11.15 5.69
C GLY A 403 -18.25 10.01 6.71
N ILE A 404 -17.44 9.99 7.76
CA ILE A 404 -17.43 8.96 8.80
C ILE A 404 -18.06 9.53 10.06
N LEU A 405 -19.10 8.85 10.57
CA LEU A 405 -19.73 9.20 11.84
C LEU A 405 -19.17 8.32 12.97
N PHE A 406 -19.28 8.77 14.22
CA PHE A 406 -18.78 7.98 15.36
C PHE A 406 -19.51 6.63 15.50
N THR A 407 -20.76 6.53 15.04
CA THR A 407 -21.51 5.26 14.96
C THR A 407 -20.88 4.28 13.97
N ASP A 408 -20.31 4.76 12.87
CA ASP A 408 -19.56 3.93 11.93
C ASP A 408 -18.28 3.39 12.61
N ARG A 409 -17.62 4.21 13.46
CA ARG A 409 -16.48 3.76 14.29
C ARG A 409 -16.88 2.72 15.32
N LEU A 410 -18.02 2.87 15.99
CA LEU A 410 -18.52 1.86 16.93
C LEU A 410 -18.76 0.51 16.22
N ALA A 411 -19.36 0.55 15.03
CA ALA A 411 -19.58 -0.65 14.22
C ALA A 411 -18.25 -1.29 13.79
N GLU A 412 -17.27 -0.50 13.35
CA GLU A 412 -15.91 -0.96 13.03
C GLU A 412 -15.23 -1.63 14.23
N GLN A 413 -15.36 -1.04 15.42
CA GLN A 413 -14.67 -1.46 16.64
C GLN A 413 -15.33 -2.66 17.33
N ALA A 414 -16.61 -2.92 17.08
CA ALA A 414 -17.33 -4.07 17.63
C ALA A 414 -16.69 -5.42 17.24
N ALA A 415 -16.00 -5.47 16.09
CA ALA A 415 -15.25 -6.64 15.63
C ALA A 415 -13.79 -6.70 16.13
N GLY A 416 -13.32 -5.65 16.83
CA GLY A 416 -11.93 -5.51 17.28
C GLY A 416 -11.62 -6.23 18.60
N THR A 417 -10.35 -6.60 18.80
CA THR A 417 -9.87 -7.12 20.09
C THR A 417 -8.84 -6.18 20.71
N TYR A 418 -9.00 -5.87 22.00
CA TYR A 418 -8.23 -4.86 22.69
C TYR A 418 -7.68 -5.38 24.03
N GLN A 419 -6.54 -4.84 24.46
CA GLN A 419 -5.92 -5.11 25.75
C GLN A 419 -5.93 -3.84 26.59
N LEU A 420 -6.57 -3.88 27.75
CA LEU A 420 -6.47 -2.80 28.73
C LEU A 420 -5.03 -2.68 29.26
N ILE A 421 -4.56 -1.44 29.44
CA ILE A 421 -3.25 -1.12 30.03
C ILE A 421 -3.46 -0.60 31.45
N ASN A 422 -2.84 -1.25 32.44
CA ASN A 422 -2.63 -0.77 33.82
C ASN A 422 -3.87 -0.31 34.63
N GLY A 423 -5.10 -0.39 34.10
CA GLY A 423 -6.36 -0.34 34.87
C GLY A 423 -6.81 1.00 35.44
N GLU A 424 -5.93 2.01 35.57
CA GLU A 424 -6.27 3.32 36.15
C GLU A 424 -6.82 4.33 35.13
N VAL A 425 -6.50 4.14 33.85
CA VAL A 425 -7.02 4.93 32.73
C VAL A 425 -7.60 3.95 31.73
N ASP A 426 -8.71 4.31 31.08
CA ASP A 426 -9.34 3.56 29.98
C ASP A 426 -8.47 3.56 28.71
N LEU A 427 -7.22 3.09 28.83
CA LEU A 427 -6.22 2.99 27.79
C LEU A 427 -6.10 1.55 27.31
N TYR A 428 -5.98 1.39 26.01
CA TYR A 428 -5.99 0.10 25.35
C TYR A 428 -4.87 -0.01 24.31
N LEU A 429 -4.33 -1.21 24.13
CA LEU A 429 -3.58 -1.59 22.94
C LEU A 429 -4.47 -2.48 22.07
N GLU A 430 -4.43 -2.26 20.77
CA GLU A 430 -5.00 -3.19 19.82
C GLU A 430 -4.27 -4.56 19.94
N LYS A 431 -5.01 -5.62 20.29
CA LYS A 431 -4.45 -6.96 20.30
C LYS A 431 -4.36 -7.44 18.86
N ARG A 432 -3.14 -7.53 18.35
CA ARG A 432 -2.88 -8.43 17.22
C ARG A 432 -3.22 -9.84 17.70
N LEU A 433 -4.21 -10.48 17.08
CA LEU A 433 -4.41 -11.93 17.23
C LEU A 433 -3.07 -12.62 16.91
N ARG A 434 -2.34 -13.00 17.95
CA ARG A 434 -1.26 -13.98 17.80
C ARG A 434 -2.00 -15.29 17.52
N ARG A 435 -1.91 -15.76 16.27
CA ARG A 435 -2.38 -17.11 15.91
C ARG A 435 -1.75 -18.08 16.92
N GLN A 436 -2.57 -18.70 17.77
CA GLN A 436 -2.26 -20.00 18.33
C GLN A 436 -2.36 -21.04 17.22
#